data_AF-A0A7W4CMJ1-F1
#
_entry.id   AF-A0A7W4CMJ1-F1
#
_cell.length_a   1.000
_cell.length_b   1.000
_cell.length_c   1.000
_cell.angle_alpha   90.00
_cell.angle_beta   90.00
_cell.angle_gamma   90.00
#
_symmetry.space_group_name_H-M   'P 1'
#
loop_
_entity.id
_entity.type
_entity.pdbx_description
1 polymer ?
#
loop_
_entity_poly.entity_id
_entity_poly.type
_entity_poly.pdbx_seq_one_letter_code
_entity_poly.pdbx_strand_id
1 'polypeptide(L)'
;MIPHEVLSVSTPITNSAPNVVSEDGLKEELTRGWHIEVICKKPAEKRQANWHGAWGIRIVSPDGKLERTLVTYRKDMDQRLFRTINGLISFLSECGITCPCVPMSEGQRALQERQ
;
A
#
# COMPACT_ATOMS: atom_id res chain seq x y z
N MET A 1 32.35 29.72 31.09
CA MET A 1 32.28 29.53 29.61
C MET A 1 31.91 28.07 29.39
N ILE A 2 30.62 27.78 29.24
CA ILE A 2 30.06 26.42 29.14
C ILE A 2 29.62 26.24 27.69
N PRO A 3 29.98 25.16 26.98
CA PRO A 3 29.55 24.98 25.61
C PRO A 3 28.09 24.52 25.55
N HIS A 4 27.39 25.06 24.54
CA HIS A 4 26.00 24.84 24.21
C HIS A 4 25.66 23.35 24.05
N GLU A 5 24.72 22.88 24.87
CA GLU A 5 24.06 21.60 24.72
C GLU A 5 23.13 21.68 23.50
N VAL A 6 23.47 20.90 22.48
CA VAL A 6 22.67 20.74 21.26
C VAL A 6 21.37 20.02 21.61
N LEU A 7 20.26 20.75 21.50
CA LEU A 7 18.89 20.22 21.57
C LEU A 7 18.73 19.06 20.58
N SER A 8 18.65 17.82 21.09
CA SER A 8 18.24 16.67 20.30
C SER A 8 16.77 16.87 19.90
N VAL A 9 16.53 17.11 18.61
CA VAL A 9 15.18 17.09 18.06
C VAL A 9 14.72 15.64 18.11
N SER A 10 13.93 15.33 19.13
CA SER A 10 13.28 14.03 19.27
C SER A 10 12.12 13.99 18.27
N THR A 11 12.37 13.40 17.10
CA THR A 11 11.31 13.03 16.16
C THR A 11 10.29 12.16 16.90
N PRO A 12 8.99 12.49 16.89
CA PRO A 12 7.99 11.63 17.51
C PRO A 12 8.00 10.28 16.79
N ILE A 13 8.21 9.22 17.57
CA ILE A 13 8.24 7.85 17.11
C ILE A 13 6.81 7.46 16.77
N THR A 14 6.40 7.69 15.52
CA THR A 14 5.19 7.04 15.00
C THR A 14 5.51 5.56 14.94
N ASN A 15 4.84 4.75 15.76
CA ASN A 15 4.97 3.30 15.80
C ASN A 15 4.41 2.66 14.53
N SER A 16 5.08 2.91 13.40
CA SER A 16 4.92 2.26 12.11
C SER A 16 6.25 1.58 11.87
N ALA A 17 6.25 0.26 11.76
CA ALA A 17 7.44 -0.40 11.20
C ALA A 17 7.71 0.29 9.85
N PRO A 18 8.96 0.70 9.56
CA PRO A 18 9.26 1.70 8.52
C PRO A 18 8.79 1.32 7.10
N ASN A 19 8.47 0.03 6.91
CA ASN A 19 8.10 -0.62 5.67
C ASN A 19 6.64 -1.12 5.64
N VAL A 20 5.79 -0.79 6.61
CA VAL A 20 4.36 -1.21 6.62
C VAL A 20 3.41 -0.03 6.84
N VAL A 21 2.19 -0.18 6.32
CA VAL A 21 1.12 0.81 6.46
C VAL A 21 -0.21 0.10 6.75
N SER A 22 -0.99 0.63 7.69
CA SER A 22 -2.37 0.19 7.94
C SER A 22 -3.32 0.82 6.92
N GLU A 23 -4.58 0.38 6.86
CA GLU A 23 -5.59 1.02 5.99
C GLU A 23 -5.88 2.48 6.39
N ASP A 24 -5.87 2.79 7.68
CA ASP A 24 -6.07 4.15 8.16
C ASP A 24 -4.87 5.04 7.79
N GLY A 25 -3.66 4.55 8.05
CA GLY A 25 -2.43 5.28 7.68
C GLY A 25 -2.24 5.42 6.18
N LEU A 26 -2.76 4.47 5.38
CA LEU A 26 -2.70 4.52 3.93
C LEU A 26 -3.37 5.80 3.42
N LYS A 27 -4.59 6.11 3.89
CA LYS A 27 -5.34 7.28 3.42
C LYS A 27 -4.57 8.56 3.69
N GLU A 28 -3.90 8.67 4.84
CA GLU A 28 -3.06 9.82 5.18
C GLU A 28 -1.82 9.93 4.29
N GLU A 29 -1.19 8.82 3.90
CA GLU A 29 -0.05 8.86 2.98
C GLU A 29 -0.49 9.23 1.55
N LEU A 30 -1.66 8.77 1.12
CA LEU A 30 -2.23 9.16 -0.19
C LEU A 30 -2.54 10.65 -0.27
N THR A 31 -2.93 11.31 0.83
CA THR A 31 -3.09 12.78 0.84
C THR A 31 -1.75 13.52 0.81
N ARG A 32 -0.66 12.86 1.22
CA ARG A 32 0.73 13.37 1.12
C ARG A 32 1.36 13.11 -0.26
N GLY A 33 0.60 12.57 -1.21
CA GLY A 33 1.05 12.33 -2.59
C GLY A 33 1.72 10.98 -2.83
N TRP A 34 1.63 10.04 -1.89
CA TRP A 34 2.07 8.67 -2.15
C TRP A 34 1.17 8.00 -3.19
N HIS A 35 1.74 7.04 -3.91
CA HIS A 35 1.07 6.31 -4.99
C HIS A 35 0.84 4.86 -4.58
N ILE A 36 -0.29 4.30 -4.99
CA ILE A 36 -0.59 2.87 -4.81
C ILE A 36 0.10 2.07 -5.92
N GLU A 37 0.71 0.95 -5.57
CA GLU A 37 1.14 -0.07 -6.51
C GLU A 37 0.52 -1.43 -6.14
N VAL A 38 -0.16 -2.02 -7.10
CA VAL A 38 -0.76 -3.36 -6.97
C VAL A 38 0.27 -4.39 -7.41
N ILE A 39 0.44 -5.47 -6.63
CA ILE A 39 1.36 -6.57 -6.93
C ILE A 39 0.57 -7.87 -7.03
N CYS A 40 0.70 -8.58 -8.14
CA CYS A 40 0.15 -9.92 -8.29
C CYS A 40 1.07 -10.94 -7.60
N LYS A 41 0.60 -11.55 -6.51
CA LYS A 41 1.30 -12.56 -5.70
C LYS A 41 0.93 -13.99 -6.08
N LYS A 42 -0.23 -14.18 -6.72
CA LYS A 42 -0.65 -15.45 -7.33
C LYS A 42 -1.43 -15.12 -8.60
N PRO A 43 -1.19 -15.86 -9.69
CA PRO A 43 -1.77 -15.55 -10.99
C PRO A 43 -3.30 -15.54 -10.92
N ALA A 44 -3.89 -14.66 -11.72
CA ALA A 44 -5.33 -14.51 -11.80
C ALA A 44 -5.95 -15.63 -12.65
N GLU A 45 -6.94 -16.32 -12.09
CA GLU A 45 -7.70 -17.37 -12.74
C GLU A 45 -9.17 -16.97 -12.82
N LYS A 46 -9.77 -17.14 -14.00
CA LYS A 46 -11.21 -16.93 -14.18
C LYS A 46 -11.97 -18.13 -13.62
N ARG A 47 -12.86 -17.88 -12.65
CA ARG A 47 -13.79 -18.87 -12.09
C ARG A 47 -15.21 -18.35 -12.28
N GLN A 48 -15.97 -19.02 -13.15
CA GLN A 48 -17.27 -18.54 -13.61
C GLN A 48 -17.17 -17.11 -14.17
N ALA A 49 -17.87 -16.16 -13.55
CA ALA A 49 -17.90 -14.76 -13.95
C ALA A 49 -16.88 -13.87 -13.21
N ASN A 50 -16.05 -14.43 -12.31
CA ASN A 50 -15.15 -13.66 -11.45
C ASN A 50 -13.68 -14.06 -11.64
N TRP A 51 -12.76 -13.14 -11.37
CA TRP A 51 -11.33 -13.41 -11.35
C TRP A 51 -10.85 -13.57 -9.91
N HIS A 52 -10.12 -14.67 -9.68
CA HIS A 52 -9.54 -15.02 -8.40
C HIS A 52 -8.03 -15.00 -8.51
N GLY A 53 -7.35 -14.51 -7.48
CA GLY A 53 -5.90 -14.39 -7.46
C GLY A 53 -5.40 -14.06 -6.06
N ALA A 54 -4.22 -13.48 -5.98
CA ALA A 54 -3.75 -12.84 -4.76
C ALA A 54 -3.08 -11.54 -5.12
N TRP A 55 -3.70 -10.42 -4.77
CA TRP A 55 -3.13 -9.09 -5.00
C TRP A 55 -2.74 -8.46 -3.68
N GLY A 56 -1.48 -8.08 -3.55
CA GLY A 56 -0.99 -7.24 -2.46
C GLY A 56 -0.95 -5.79 -2.87
N ILE A 57 -0.97 -4.90 -1.88
CA ILE A 57 -0.79 -3.46 -2.06
C ILE A 57 0.51 -3.02 -1.40
N ARG A 58 1.26 -2.18 -2.09
CA ARG A 58 2.25 -1.30 -1.47
C ARG A 58 1.98 0.14 -1.88
N ILE A 59 2.48 1.08 -1.09
CA ILE A 59 2.58 2.48 -1.50
C ILE A 59 4.02 2.86 -1.75
N VAL A 60 4.21 3.77 -2.70
CA VAL A 60 5.51 4.31 -3.10
C VAL A 60 5.49 5.82 -2.87
N SER A 61 6.56 6.34 -2.28
CA SER A 61 6.69 7.78 -2.03
C SER A 61 6.69 8.59 -3.34
N PRO A 62 6.34 9.89 -3.31
CA PRO A 62 6.38 10.74 -4.50
C PRO A 62 7.73 10.74 -5.24
N ASP A 63 8.83 10.56 -4.51
CA ASP A 63 10.19 10.51 -5.06
C ASP A 63 10.65 9.10 -5.46
N GLY A 64 9.80 8.09 -5.28
CA GLY A 64 10.09 6.70 -5.63
C GLY A 64 11.05 5.95 -4.69
N LYS A 65 11.51 6.57 -3.60
CA LYS A 65 12.60 6.01 -2.77
C LYS A 65 12.13 5.14 -1.62
N LEU A 66 10.92 5.37 -1.12
CA LEU A 66 10.35 4.65 0.00
C LEU A 66 9.16 3.82 -0.46
N GLU A 67 9.05 2.63 0.10
CA GLU A 67 7.89 1.77 -0.09
C GLU A 67 7.37 1.23 1.23
N ARG A 68 6.05 1.12 1.33
CA ARG A 68 5.38 0.50 2.50
C ARG A 68 4.32 -0.48 2.07
N THR A 69 4.32 -1.66 2.67
CA THR A 69 3.35 -2.72 2.38
C THR A 69 2.09 -2.53 3.19
N LEU A 70 0.92 -2.67 2.55
CA LEU A 70 -0.36 -2.65 3.25
C LEU A 70 -0.53 -3.92 4.09
N VAL A 71 -0.81 -3.73 5.38
CA VAL A 71 -0.99 -4.83 6.34
C VAL A 71 -2.36 -4.80 6.99
N THR A 72 -2.82 -5.96 7.47
CA THR A 72 -4.05 -6.04 8.26
C THR A 72 -3.78 -5.78 9.74
N TYR A 73 -4.74 -5.15 10.43
CA TYR A 73 -4.61 -4.85 11.86
C TYR A 73 -4.79 -6.09 12.76
N ARG A 74 -5.52 -7.12 12.29
CA ARG A 74 -6.16 -8.11 13.19
C ARG A 74 -5.33 -9.37 13.53
N LYS A 75 -4.15 -9.59 12.95
CA LYS A 75 -3.30 -10.77 13.23
C LYS A 75 -1.88 -10.51 12.73
N ASP A 76 -1.00 -10.00 13.57
CA ASP A 76 0.46 -10.02 13.30
C ASP A 76 1.00 -9.11 12.17
N MET A 77 0.25 -8.07 11.75
CA MET A 77 0.67 -7.18 10.64
C MET A 77 0.96 -7.94 9.34
N ASP A 78 0.24 -9.03 9.09
CA ASP A 78 0.34 -9.76 7.83
C ASP A 78 -0.04 -8.87 6.64
N GLN A 79 0.69 -9.07 5.52
CA GLN A 79 0.38 -8.40 4.26
C GLN A 79 -1.09 -8.64 3.87
N ARG A 80 -1.84 -7.57 3.62
CA ARG A 80 -3.21 -7.66 3.14
C ARG A 80 -3.20 -8.17 1.70
N LEU A 81 -3.97 -9.24 1.46
CA LEU A 81 -4.16 -9.84 0.14
C LEU A 81 -5.63 -9.82 -0.26
N PHE A 82 -5.92 -9.30 -1.44
CA PHE A 82 -7.22 -9.40 -2.08
C PHE A 82 -7.28 -10.71 -2.87
N ARG A 83 -8.34 -11.50 -2.65
CA ARG A 83 -8.52 -12.82 -3.27
C ARG A 83 -9.41 -12.81 -4.52
N THR A 84 -10.11 -11.71 -4.74
CA THR A 84 -11.01 -11.49 -5.87
C THR A 84 -10.73 -10.13 -6.48
N ILE A 85 -10.90 -10.03 -7.80
CA ILE A 85 -10.73 -8.74 -8.51
C ILE A 85 -11.73 -7.70 -8.01
N ASN A 86 -12.96 -8.12 -7.67
CA ASN A 86 -13.99 -7.22 -7.13
C ASN A 86 -13.54 -6.60 -5.81
N GLY A 87 -13.00 -7.40 -4.88
CA GLY A 87 -12.50 -6.88 -3.61
C GLY A 87 -11.35 -5.90 -3.78
N LEU A 88 -10.45 -6.16 -4.75
CA LEU A 88 -9.37 -5.25 -5.11
C LEU A 88 -9.91 -3.93 -5.69
N ILE A 89 -10.80 -3.99 -6.67
CA ILE A 89 -11.37 -2.81 -7.33
C ILE A 89 -12.16 -1.95 -6.33
N SER A 90 -12.99 -2.55 -5.48
CA SER A 90 -13.72 -1.81 -4.44
C SER A 90 -12.76 -1.04 -3.53
N PHE A 91 -11.69 -1.68 -3.08
CA PHE A 91 -10.68 -1.02 -2.25
C PHE A 91 -9.95 0.11 -2.99
N LEU A 92 -9.55 -0.10 -4.25
CA LEU A 92 -8.90 0.93 -5.06
C LEU A 92 -9.83 2.14 -5.29
N SER A 93 -11.12 1.88 -5.52
CA SER A 93 -12.14 2.92 -5.65
C SER A 93 -12.29 3.75 -4.37
N GLU A 94 -12.25 3.12 -3.19
CA GLU A 94 -12.27 3.82 -1.89
C GLU A 94 -11.01 4.67 -1.66
N CYS A 95 -9.89 4.30 -2.30
CA CYS A 95 -8.66 5.08 -2.31
C CYS A 95 -8.65 6.22 -3.35
N GLY A 96 -9.72 6.38 -4.14
CA GLY A 96 -9.84 7.40 -5.17
C GLY A 96 -9.23 7.01 -6.53
N ILE A 97 -8.96 5.72 -6.76
CA ILE A 97 -8.52 5.22 -8.07
C ILE A 97 -9.74 4.87 -8.92
N THR A 98 -9.96 5.61 -9.99
CA THR A 98 -11.11 5.47 -10.90
C THR A 98 -10.84 4.55 -12.10
N CYS A 99 -9.59 4.43 -12.53
CA CYS A 99 -9.15 3.58 -13.64
C CYS A 99 -8.05 2.60 -13.18
N PRO A 100 -8.40 1.55 -12.44
CA PRO A 100 -7.40 0.65 -11.86
C PRO A 100 -6.74 -0.23 -12.93
N CYS A 101 -5.41 -0.26 -12.94
CA CYS A 101 -4.63 -1.23 -13.72
C CYS A 101 -4.34 -2.46 -12.85
N VAL A 102 -4.87 -3.63 -13.23
CA VAL A 102 -4.75 -4.86 -12.43
C VAL A 102 -3.73 -5.82 -13.07
N PRO A 103 -2.60 -6.12 -12.40
CA PRO A 103 -1.64 -7.11 -12.89
C PRO A 103 -2.22 -8.53 -12.75
N MET A 104 -2.07 -9.36 -13.79
CA MET A 104 -2.74 -10.66 -13.86
C MET A 104 -1.79 -11.85 -13.72
N SER A 105 -0.50 -11.66 -14.02
CA SER A 105 0.53 -12.70 -13.86
C SER A 105 1.35 -12.48 -12.60
N GLU A 106 1.79 -13.57 -11.96
CA GLU A 106 2.60 -13.51 -10.74
C GLU A 106 3.87 -12.66 -10.92
N GLY A 107 4.18 -11.85 -9.93
CA GLY A 107 5.32 -10.92 -9.93
C GLY A 107 5.07 -9.60 -10.66
N GLN A 108 4.05 -9.52 -11.53
CA GLN A 108 3.68 -8.27 -12.19
C GLN A 108 3.19 -7.23 -11.18
N ARG A 109 3.46 -5.96 -11.51
CA ARG A 109 3.11 -4.81 -10.70
C ARG A 109 2.49 -3.73 -11.57
N ALA A 110 1.59 -2.94 -10.99
CA ALA A 110 0.98 -1.82 -11.65
C ALA A 110 0.89 -0.63 -10.68
N LEU A 111 1.62 0.44 -10.98
CA LEU A 111 1.47 1.73 -10.31
C LEU A 111 0.13 2.35 -10.74
N GLN A 112 -0.64 2.84 -9.78
CA GLN A 112 -1.95 3.41 -10.02
C GLN A 112 -1.82 4.92 -10.16
N GLU A 113 -2.41 5.46 -11.23
CA GLU A 113 -2.58 6.89 -11.42
C GLU A 113 -3.83 7.35 -10.66
N ARG A 114 -3.68 8.47 -9.94
CA ARG A 114 -4.81 9.14 -9.30
C ARG A 114 -5.31 10.23 -10.24
N GLN A 115 -6.60 10.17 -10.58
CA GLN A 115 -7.29 11.19 -11.39
C GLN A 115 -7.81 12.33 -10.51
#